data_AF-A0A0R1ZSQ6-F1
#
_entry.id   AF-A0A0R1ZSQ6-F1
#
_cell.length_a   1.000
_cell.length_b   1.000
_cell.length_c   1.000
_cell.angle_alpha   90.00
_cell.angle_beta   90.00
_cell.angle_gamma   90.00
#
_symmetry.space_group_name_H-M   'P 1'
#
loop_
_entity.id
_entity.type
_entity.pdbx_description
1 polymer ?
#
loop_
_entity_poly.entity_id
_entity_poly.type
_entity_poly.pdbx_seq_one_letter_code
_entity_poly.pdbx_strand_id
1 'polypeptide(L)'
;MEVMTTDIESILRSAAKDGASDVYLFPGRGDYQVRVRTPNGVSAPRRVQPADAQKWINYLKYQAGMNLSEHRRVQQGALWYAASERFLRLSAAGDYRDRESMVIRLIAPIPEVTPETRPVLTDLAQRVRGRGLLTVCGPTGSGKTTLLYQLARELAADGGVVMTI
;
A
#
# COMPACT_ATOMS: atom_id res chain seq x y z
N MET A 1 23.43 -21.99 10.93
CA MET A 1 23.17 -22.08 9.47
C MET A 1 22.31 -20.88 9.11
N GLU A 2 22.97 -19.75 8.85
CA GLU A 2 22.34 -18.45 8.63
C GLU A 2 21.89 -18.34 7.17
N VAL A 3 20.59 -18.35 6.94
CA VAL A 3 19.99 -18.15 5.61
C VAL A 3 19.76 -16.64 5.45
N MET A 4 20.48 -16.03 4.50
CA MET A 4 20.45 -14.62 4.11
C MET A 4 19.05 -13.98 4.14
N THR A 5 18.81 -13.11 5.12
CA THR A 5 17.54 -12.40 5.41
C THR A 5 17.54 -10.94 4.94
N THR A 6 17.96 -10.62 3.69
CA THR A 6 18.17 -9.21 3.29
C THR A 6 17.47 -8.71 2.02
N ASP A 7 16.56 -9.45 1.38
CA ASP A 7 16.32 -9.23 -0.06
C ASP A 7 15.08 -8.38 -0.46
N ILE A 8 13.86 -8.66 0.02
CA ILE A 8 12.65 -7.83 -0.26
C ILE A 8 12.21 -6.97 0.92
N GLU A 9 12.38 -7.47 2.15
CA GLU A 9 12.03 -6.74 3.37
C GLU A 9 12.85 -5.46 3.55
N SER A 10 14.14 -5.52 3.22
CA SER A 10 15.02 -4.34 3.25
C SER A 10 14.58 -3.29 2.24
N ILE A 11 14.16 -3.72 1.04
CA ILE A 11 13.63 -2.85 -0.02
C ILE A 11 12.35 -2.18 0.47
N LEU A 12 11.41 -2.94 1.04
CA LEU A 12 10.15 -2.40 1.54
C LEU A 12 10.37 -1.45 2.72
N ARG A 13 11.29 -1.76 3.62
CA ARG A 13 11.66 -0.88 4.73
C ARG A 13 12.28 0.42 4.24
N SER A 14 13.22 0.35 3.31
CA SER A 14 13.83 1.55 2.70
C SER A 14 12.78 2.38 1.96
N ALA A 15 11.95 1.74 1.13
CA ALA A 15 10.88 2.40 0.39
C ALA A 15 9.90 3.11 1.35
N ALA A 16 9.53 2.48 2.45
CA ALA A 16 8.68 3.10 3.46
C ALA A 16 9.34 4.32 4.12
N LYS A 17 10.63 4.23 4.44
CA LYS A 17 11.43 5.33 5.00
C LYS A 17 11.56 6.51 4.03
N ASP A 18 11.70 6.21 2.75
CA ASP A 18 11.83 7.20 1.67
C ASP A 18 10.47 7.78 1.22
N GLY A 19 9.38 7.44 1.91
CA GLY A 19 8.04 7.94 1.61
C GLY A 19 7.49 7.42 0.28
N ALA A 20 7.91 6.23 -0.16
CA ALA A 20 7.46 5.65 -1.41
C ALA A 20 5.97 5.30 -1.39
N SER A 21 5.29 5.51 -2.52
CA SER A 21 3.90 5.10 -2.72
C SER A 21 3.77 3.67 -3.24
N ASP A 22 4.71 3.24 -4.10
CA ASP A 22 4.65 1.95 -4.77
C ASP A 22 6.05 1.37 -4.98
N VAL A 23 6.18 0.06 -4.80
CA VAL A 23 7.31 -0.75 -5.24
C VAL A 23 6.84 -1.66 -6.37
N TYR A 24 7.54 -1.65 -7.48
CA TYR A 24 7.24 -2.44 -8.67
C TYR A 24 8.28 -3.53 -8.81
N LEU A 25 7.82 -4.76 -9.08
CA LEU A 25 8.63 -5.90 -9.44
C LEU A 25 8.08 -6.47 -10.76
N PHE A 26 8.83 -6.42 -11.84
CA PHE A 26 8.33 -6.86 -13.15
C PHE A 26 9.45 -7.47 -14.01
N PRO A 27 9.12 -8.38 -14.93
CA PRO A 27 10.10 -9.08 -15.74
C PRO A 27 10.72 -8.17 -16.81
N GLY A 28 12.04 -8.26 -16.98
CA GLY A 28 12.82 -7.66 -18.06
C GLY A 28 13.11 -8.66 -19.20
N ARG A 29 14.12 -8.32 -20.03
CA ARG A 29 14.58 -9.17 -21.16
C ARG A 29 15.48 -10.36 -20.76
N GLY A 30 15.73 -10.53 -19.46
CA GLY A 30 16.59 -11.58 -18.91
C GLY A 30 16.79 -11.48 -17.40
N ASP A 31 16.41 -10.35 -16.81
CA ASP A 31 16.35 -10.09 -15.38
C ASP A 31 14.93 -9.79 -14.92
N TYR A 32 14.78 -9.55 -13.63
CA TYR A 32 13.67 -8.80 -13.07
C TYR A 32 14.12 -7.40 -12.69
N GLN A 33 13.19 -6.45 -12.72
CA GLN A 33 13.46 -5.07 -12.34
C GLN A 33 12.64 -4.70 -11.12
N VAL A 34 13.33 -4.11 -10.14
CA VAL A 34 12.72 -3.41 -9.01
C VAL A 34 12.78 -1.92 -9.26
N ARG A 35 11.63 -1.25 -9.12
CA ARG A 35 11.54 0.22 -9.15
C ARG A 35 10.73 0.69 -7.97
N VAL A 36 11.03 1.89 -7.49
CA VAL A 36 10.34 2.51 -6.36
C VAL A 36 9.83 3.87 -6.80
N ARG A 37 8.54 4.15 -6.56
CA ARG A 37 7.96 5.49 -6.76
C ARG A 37 7.99 6.24 -5.45
N THR A 38 8.71 7.34 -5.43
CA THR A 38 8.75 8.30 -4.32
C THR A 38 8.12 9.62 -4.77
N PRO A 39 7.96 10.62 -3.87
CA PRO A 39 7.50 11.95 -4.26
C PRO A 39 8.37 12.61 -5.35
N ASN A 40 9.64 12.23 -5.44
CA ASN A 40 10.59 12.75 -6.42
C ASN A 40 10.53 12.04 -7.79
N GLY A 41 9.65 11.05 -7.95
CA GLY A 41 9.49 10.29 -9.19
C GLY A 41 9.79 8.80 -9.05
N VAL A 42 10.03 8.13 -10.17
CA VAL A 42 10.32 6.69 -10.19
C VAL A 42 11.82 6.47 -10.28
N SER A 43 12.35 5.62 -9.40
CA SER A 43 13.77 5.27 -9.37
C SER A 43 14.24 4.63 -10.68
N ALA A 44 15.56 4.69 -10.89
CA ALA A 44 16.24 3.83 -11.85
C ALA A 44 15.98 2.34 -11.50
N PRO A 45 15.92 1.44 -12.50
CA PRO A 45 15.66 0.03 -12.26
C PRO A 45 16.87 -0.66 -11.61
N ARG A 46 16.63 -1.32 -10.48
CA ARG A 46 17.57 -2.29 -9.91
C ARG A 46 17.29 -3.67 -10.50
N ARG A 47 18.33 -4.31 -11.05
CA ARG A 47 18.22 -5.67 -11.61
C ARG A 47 18.27 -6.72 -10.50
N VAL A 48 17.45 -7.74 -10.63
CA VAL A 48 17.32 -8.87 -9.71
C VAL A 48 17.29 -10.15 -10.53
N GLN A 49 17.87 -11.23 -9.99
CA GLN A 49 17.80 -12.53 -10.63
C GLN A 49 16.35 -13.03 -10.66
N PRO A 50 15.88 -13.64 -11.77
CA PRO A 50 14.51 -14.13 -11.87
C PRO A 50 14.09 -15.09 -10.74
N ALA A 51 15.02 -15.94 -10.30
CA ALA A 51 14.77 -16.88 -9.21
C ALA A 51 14.46 -16.18 -7.89
N ASP A 52 15.16 -15.08 -7.58
CA ASP A 52 14.96 -14.34 -6.34
C ASP A 52 13.68 -13.51 -6.40
N ALA A 53 13.41 -12.87 -7.53
CA ALA A 53 12.14 -12.18 -7.76
C ALA A 53 10.93 -13.10 -7.60
N GLN A 54 10.98 -14.32 -8.15
CA GLN A 54 9.90 -15.29 -8.01
C GLN A 54 9.73 -15.74 -6.55
N LYS A 55 10.83 -15.95 -5.81
CA LYS A 55 10.78 -16.24 -4.37
C LYS A 55 10.08 -15.12 -3.61
N TRP A 56 10.40 -13.86 -3.91
CA TRP A 56 9.77 -12.71 -3.24
C TRP A 56 8.29 -12.59 -3.57
N ILE A 57 7.90 -12.80 -4.83
CA ILE A 57 6.48 -12.79 -5.26
C ILE A 57 5.70 -13.86 -4.51
N ASN A 58 6.22 -15.09 -4.46
CA ASN A 58 5.56 -16.20 -3.76
C ASN A 58 5.47 -15.94 -2.25
N TYR A 59 6.54 -15.42 -1.64
CA TYR A 59 6.54 -15.03 -0.24
C TYR A 59 5.47 -13.98 0.07
N LEU A 60 5.40 -12.91 -0.73
CA LEU A 60 4.40 -11.85 -0.54
C LEU A 60 2.97 -12.34 -0.82
N LYS A 61 2.76 -13.19 -1.82
CA LYS A 61 1.47 -13.83 -2.09
C LYS A 61 1.01 -14.67 -0.89
N TYR A 62 1.91 -15.46 -0.32
CA TYR A 62 1.62 -16.25 0.88
C TYR A 62 1.18 -15.36 2.05
N GLN A 63 1.96 -14.31 2.34
CA GLN A 63 1.66 -13.38 3.43
C GLN A 63 0.32 -12.64 3.23
N ALA A 64 -0.07 -12.39 1.98
CA ALA A 64 -1.31 -11.70 1.64
C ALA A 64 -2.52 -12.63 1.39
N GLY A 65 -2.39 -13.94 1.64
CA GLY A 65 -3.45 -14.91 1.42
C GLY A 65 -3.84 -15.12 -0.05
N MET A 66 -2.91 -14.85 -0.98
CA MET A 66 -3.12 -15.02 -2.42
C MET A 66 -2.80 -16.47 -2.86
N ASN A 67 -3.36 -16.90 -3.98
CA ASN A 67 -3.17 -18.27 -4.49
C ASN A 67 -1.77 -18.43 -5.11
N LEU A 68 -0.93 -19.25 -4.47
CA LEU A 68 0.44 -19.54 -4.90
C LEU A 68 0.53 -20.35 -6.19
N SER A 69 -0.49 -21.17 -6.51
CA SER A 69 -0.50 -22.02 -7.71
C SER A 69 -1.08 -21.31 -8.94
N GLU A 70 -1.68 -20.13 -8.75
CA GLU A 70 -2.17 -19.30 -9.85
C GLU A 70 -1.13 -18.24 -10.17
N HIS A 71 -0.66 -18.19 -11.42
CA HIS A 71 0.36 -17.24 -11.88
C HIS A 71 -0.11 -16.39 -13.06
N ARG A 72 -1.20 -16.78 -13.73
CA ARG A 72 -1.66 -16.14 -14.98
C ARG A 72 -2.71 -15.07 -14.72
N ARG A 73 -3.65 -15.32 -13.80
CA ARG A 73 -4.73 -14.37 -13.50
C ARG A 73 -4.27 -13.24 -12.59
N VAL A 74 -4.91 -12.09 -12.76
CA VAL A 74 -4.74 -10.97 -11.83
C VAL A 74 -5.19 -11.40 -10.43
N GLN A 75 -4.34 -11.16 -9.45
CA GLN A 75 -4.63 -11.40 -8.05
C GLN A 75 -4.43 -10.12 -7.25
N GLN A 76 -5.23 -9.97 -6.21
CA GLN A 76 -5.19 -8.84 -5.28
C GLN A 76 -5.09 -9.39 -3.87
N GLY A 77 -4.23 -8.78 -3.06
CA GLY A 77 -4.08 -9.11 -1.65
C GLY A 77 -3.80 -7.86 -0.85
N ALA A 78 -3.97 -7.93 0.46
CA ALA A 78 -3.60 -6.85 1.35
C ALA A 78 -3.19 -7.41 2.71
N LEU A 79 -2.23 -6.75 3.36
CA LEU A 79 -1.70 -7.18 4.65
C LEU A 79 -1.13 -6.01 5.44
N TRP A 80 -1.19 -6.08 6.76
CA TRP A 80 -0.29 -5.30 7.59
C TRP A 80 1.10 -5.93 7.55
N TYR A 81 2.12 -5.15 7.21
CA TYR A 81 3.47 -5.68 7.06
C TYR A 81 4.43 -5.05 8.06
N ALA A 82 4.87 -5.85 9.03
CA ALA A 82 5.67 -5.42 10.16
C ALA A 82 7.02 -4.80 9.73
N ALA A 83 7.70 -5.37 8.73
CA ALA A 83 9.02 -4.90 8.32
C ALA A 83 9.05 -3.45 7.78
N SER A 84 7.91 -2.97 7.26
CA SER A 84 7.73 -1.59 6.79
C SER A 84 6.86 -0.74 7.71
N GLU A 85 6.21 -1.32 8.72
CA GLU A 85 5.17 -0.66 9.55
C GLU A 85 4.10 0.04 8.71
N ARG A 86 3.66 -0.65 7.65
CA ARG A 86 2.69 -0.13 6.68
C ARG A 86 1.68 -1.20 6.36
N PHE A 87 0.46 -0.76 6.08
CA PHE A 87 -0.49 -1.58 5.37
C PHE A 87 -0.08 -1.63 3.89
N LEU A 88 0.05 -2.82 3.34
CA LEU A 88 0.43 -3.06 1.96
C LEU A 88 -0.78 -3.56 1.18
N ARG A 89 -0.95 -3.04 -0.04
CA ARG A 89 -1.85 -3.62 -1.03
C ARG A 89 -1.03 -4.20 -2.17
N LEU A 90 -1.24 -5.47 -2.45
CA LEU A 90 -0.53 -6.23 -3.46
C LEU A 90 -1.42 -6.45 -4.69
N SER A 91 -0.81 -6.33 -5.86
CA SER A 91 -1.42 -6.67 -7.14
C SER A 91 -0.42 -7.50 -7.93
N ALA A 92 -0.76 -8.75 -8.25
CA ALA A 92 0.07 -9.63 -9.07
C ALA A 92 -0.63 -9.94 -10.40
N ALA A 93 0.14 -10.04 -11.48
CA ALA A 93 -0.35 -10.44 -12.80
C ALA A 93 0.76 -11.12 -13.61
N GLY A 94 0.46 -12.28 -14.20
CA GLY A 94 1.37 -12.99 -15.10
C GLY A 94 1.39 -12.41 -16.51
N ASP A 95 2.54 -12.48 -17.17
CA ASP A 95 2.65 -12.32 -18.62
C ASP A 95 2.35 -13.64 -19.37
N TYR A 96 2.40 -13.60 -20.71
CA TYR A 96 2.17 -14.77 -21.56
C TYR A 96 3.22 -15.90 -21.40
N ARG A 97 4.33 -15.63 -20.69
CA ARG A 97 5.41 -16.58 -20.41
C ARG A 97 5.37 -17.06 -18.95
N ASP A 98 4.27 -16.82 -18.26
CA ASP A 98 4.06 -17.19 -16.86
C ASP A 98 5.02 -16.48 -15.88
N ARG A 99 5.49 -15.29 -16.25
CA ARG A 99 6.31 -14.44 -15.38
C ARG A 99 5.42 -13.41 -14.70
N GLU A 100 5.31 -13.51 -13.38
CA GLU A 100 4.51 -12.59 -12.60
C GLU A 100 5.18 -11.22 -12.48
N SER A 101 4.39 -10.17 -12.66
CA SER A 101 4.68 -8.83 -12.16
C SER A 101 3.92 -8.61 -10.86
N MET A 102 4.50 -7.86 -9.93
CA MET A 102 3.85 -7.45 -8.69
C MET A 102 4.01 -5.96 -8.47
N VAL A 103 2.91 -5.30 -8.10
CA VAL A 103 2.91 -3.95 -7.54
C VAL A 103 2.58 -4.06 -6.06
N ILE A 104 3.44 -3.47 -5.23
CA ILE A 104 3.30 -3.41 -3.79
C ILE A 104 3.06 -1.95 -3.44
N ARG A 105 1.81 -1.60 -3.14
CA ARG A 105 1.45 -0.26 -2.72
C ARG A 105 1.61 -0.12 -1.21
N LEU A 106 2.42 0.85 -0.79
CA LEU A 106 2.60 1.20 0.61
C LEU A 106 1.54 2.24 0.96
N ILE A 107 0.54 1.86 1.77
CA ILE A 107 -0.47 2.80 2.22
C ILE A 107 0.15 3.69 3.28
N ALA A 108 0.26 4.98 2.95
CA ALA A 108 0.71 5.98 3.89
C ALA A 108 -0.18 5.98 5.14
N PRO A 109 0.42 6.21 6.33
CA PRO A 109 -0.36 6.35 7.55
C PRO A 109 -1.24 7.58 7.39
N ILE A 110 -2.41 7.55 8.02
CA ILE A 110 -3.28 8.72 8.04
C ILE A 110 -2.55 9.80 8.84
N PRO A 111 -2.22 10.97 8.24
CA PRO A 111 -1.57 12.05 8.96
C PRO A 111 -2.44 12.52 10.13
N GLU A 112 -1.77 13.01 11.17
CA GLU A 112 -2.47 13.68 12.27
C GLU A 112 -3.13 14.98 11.79
N VAL A 113 -4.16 15.38 12.53
CA VAL A 113 -4.87 16.63 12.24
C VAL A 113 -3.97 17.80 12.62
N THR A 114 -3.75 18.71 11.68
CA THR A 114 -2.92 19.90 11.90
C THR A 114 -3.76 21.09 12.37
N PRO A 115 -3.18 22.14 12.99
CA PRO A 115 -3.91 23.35 13.36
C PRO A 115 -4.63 24.01 12.18
N GLU A 116 -4.10 23.90 10.96
CA GLU A 116 -4.70 24.46 9.76
C GLU A 116 -5.90 23.65 9.26
N THR A 117 -5.86 22.32 9.42
CA THR A 117 -6.92 21.41 8.97
C THR A 117 -8.00 21.18 10.03
N ARG A 118 -7.68 21.39 11.31
CA ARG A 118 -8.60 21.20 12.44
C ARG A 118 -9.90 22.01 12.32
N PRO A 119 -9.90 23.31 11.97
CA PRO A 119 -11.14 24.08 11.85
C PRO A 119 -12.12 23.46 10.84
N VAL A 120 -11.61 23.01 9.70
CA VAL A 120 -12.41 22.36 8.65
C VAL A 120 -12.96 21.03 9.14
N LEU A 121 -12.14 20.22 9.81
CA LEU A 121 -12.56 18.93 10.35
C LEU A 121 -13.64 19.10 11.43
N THR A 122 -13.48 20.05 12.34
CA THR A 122 -14.45 20.33 13.42
C THR A 122 -15.79 20.80 12.85
N ASP A 123 -15.79 21.73 11.88
CA ASP A 123 -17.03 22.17 11.23
C ASP A 123 -17.72 21.01 10.51
N LEU A 124 -16.96 20.19 9.78
CA LEU A 124 -17.50 19.00 9.11
C LEU A 124 -18.09 18.00 10.12
N ALA A 125 -17.38 17.72 11.21
CA ALA A 125 -17.83 16.83 12.27
C ALA A 125 -19.17 17.29 12.87
N GLN A 126 -19.30 18.58 13.17
CA GLN A 126 -20.56 19.14 13.69
C GLN A 126 -21.73 18.96 12.72
N ARG A 127 -21.49 19.16 11.41
CA ARG A 127 -22.52 19.01 10.37
C ARG A 127 -22.99 17.57 10.18
N VAL A 128 -22.13 16.58 10.42
CA VAL A 128 -22.44 15.16 10.19
C VAL A 128 -22.88 14.38 11.44
N ARG A 129 -23.03 15.04 12.60
CA ARG A 129 -23.53 14.39 13.84
C ARG A 129 -24.97 13.88 13.72
N GLY A 130 -25.77 14.47 12.82
CA GLY A 130 -27.12 14.00 12.54
C GLY A 130 -27.14 12.75 11.67
N ARG A 131 -28.29 12.06 11.62
CA ARG A 131 -28.50 10.99 10.64
C ARG A 131 -28.45 11.60 9.24
N GLY A 132 -27.58 11.09 8.39
CA GLY A 132 -27.43 11.60 7.03
C GLY A 132 -26.36 10.86 6.24
N LEU A 133 -26.15 11.33 5.00
CA LEU A 133 -25.15 10.81 4.09
C LEU A 133 -24.17 11.94 3.75
N LEU A 134 -22.90 11.74 4.06
CA LEU A 134 -21.79 12.57 3.55
C LEU A 134 -21.14 11.85 2.38
N THR A 135 -20.94 12.54 1.26
CA THR A 135 -20.18 12.04 0.12
C THR A 135 -18.98 12.94 -0.14
N VAL A 136 -17.79 12.34 -0.28
CA VAL A 136 -16.54 13.07 -0.60
C VAL A 136 -16.07 12.63 -1.98
N CYS A 137 -15.99 13.57 -2.92
CA CYS A 137 -15.61 13.33 -4.32
C CYS A 137 -14.28 14.01 -4.67
N GLY A 138 -13.56 13.47 -5.67
CA GLY A 138 -12.28 13.99 -6.12
C GLY A 138 -11.37 12.92 -6.73
N PRO A 139 -10.28 13.29 -7.44
CA PRO A 139 -9.38 12.35 -8.09
C PRO A 139 -8.59 11.50 -7.10
N THR A 140 -8.02 10.38 -7.55
CA THR A 140 -7.14 9.54 -6.71
C THR A 140 -6.00 10.37 -6.11
N GLY A 141 -5.71 10.17 -4.82
CA GLY A 141 -4.67 10.92 -4.11
C GLY A 141 -5.10 12.27 -3.53
N SER A 142 -6.33 12.74 -3.75
CA SER A 142 -6.82 14.03 -3.23
C SER A 142 -7.14 14.06 -1.72
N GLY A 143 -6.68 13.07 -0.94
CA GLY A 143 -6.89 13.04 0.51
C GLY A 143 -8.28 12.62 1.00
N LYS A 144 -9.17 12.10 0.13
CA LYS A 144 -10.53 11.70 0.54
C LYS A 144 -10.55 10.65 1.65
N THR A 145 -9.78 9.58 1.49
CA THR A 145 -9.66 8.51 2.49
C THR A 145 -9.09 9.07 3.79
N THR A 146 -8.04 9.89 3.71
CA THR A 146 -7.47 10.59 4.87
C THR A 146 -8.51 11.40 5.63
N LEU A 147 -9.28 12.24 4.93
CA LEU A 147 -10.34 13.06 5.53
C LEU A 147 -11.41 12.19 6.20
N LEU A 148 -11.90 11.15 5.52
CA LEU A 148 -12.92 10.26 6.08
C LEU A 148 -12.43 9.53 7.34
N TYR A 149 -11.17 9.08 7.36
CA TYR A 149 -10.60 8.47 8.55
C TYR A 149 -10.40 9.46 9.70
N GLN A 150 -9.92 10.67 9.41
CA GLN A 150 -9.80 11.73 10.43
C GLN A 150 -11.17 12.11 11.01
N LEU A 151 -12.20 12.20 10.17
CA LEU A 151 -13.57 12.47 10.59
C LEU A 151 -14.14 11.34 11.44
N ALA A 152 -13.92 10.08 11.04
CA ALA A 152 -14.29 8.91 11.84
C ALA A 152 -13.63 8.91 13.22
N ARG A 153 -12.33 9.27 13.31
CA ARG A 153 -11.62 9.41 14.60
C ARG A 153 -12.24 10.49 15.49
N GLU A 154 -12.57 11.66 14.92
CA GLU A 154 -13.19 12.76 15.67
C GLU A 154 -14.57 12.35 16.22
N LEU A 155 -15.41 11.70 15.39
CA LEU A 155 -16.74 11.23 15.80
C LEU A 155 -16.68 10.10 16.84
N ALA A 156 -15.67 9.24 16.77
CA ALA A 156 -15.46 8.18 17.76
C ALA A 156 -15.01 8.76 19.12
N ALA A 157 -14.22 9.85 19.12
CA ALA A 157 -13.76 10.52 20.34
C ALA A 157 -14.92 11.11 21.16
N ASP A 158 -16.03 11.45 20.50
CA ASP A 158 -17.27 11.93 21.14
C ASP A 158 -18.11 10.80 21.80
N GLY A 159 -17.59 9.56 21.85
CA GLY A 159 -18.26 8.41 22.45
C GLY A 159 -19.20 7.64 21.50
N GLY A 160 -19.23 8.00 20.22
CA GLY A 160 -19.97 7.28 19.19
C GLY A 160 -19.27 6.00 18.76
N VAL A 161 -20.05 4.96 18.43
CA VAL A 161 -19.51 3.75 17.77
C VAL A 161 -19.44 4.02 16.27
N VAL A 162 -18.23 4.04 15.72
CA VAL A 162 -17.99 4.20 14.28
C VAL A 162 -17.63 2.85 13.67
N MET A 163 -18.38 2.43 12.65
CA MET A 163 -18.12 1.21 11.88
C MET A 163 -17.76 1.56 10.44
N THR A 164 -16.74 0.89 9.91
CA THR A 164 -16.26 1.05 8.53
C THR A 164 -16.23 -0.31 7.84
N ILE A 165 -16.52 -0.34 6.54
CA ILE A 165 -16.45 -1.54 5.68
C ILE A 165 -15.27 -1.41 4.73
#